data_AF-A0A2T6BS66-F1
#
_entry.id   AF-A0A2T6BS66-F1
#
_cell.length_a   1.000
_cell.length_b   1.000
_cell.length_c   1.000
_cell.angle_alpha   90.00
_cell.angle_beta   90.00
_cell.angle_gamma   90.00
#
_symmetry.space_group_name_H-M   'P 1'
#
loop_
_entity.id
_entity.type
_entity.pdbx_description
1 polymer ?
#
loop_
_entity_poly.entity_id
_entity_poly.type
_entity_poly.pdbx_seq_one_letter_code
_entity_poly.pdbx_strand_id
1 'polypeptide(L)'
;MSQAELVQLLLSMQAYENLIFPSTSKHPQLTVKKIYCLGVLHWMTRSPLRVHMSSDLKVTLQHLLQARPLSDLNEPIRTVSQPVTLRLGHG
;
A
#
# COMPACT_ATOMS: atom_id res chain seq x y z
N MET A 1 8.43 -5.82 13.13
CA MET A 1 8.85 -5.05 11.93
C MET A 1 9.20 -3.63 12.33
N SER A 2 10.31 -3.10 11.83
CA SER A 2 10.80 -1.73 12.01
C SER A 2 10.35 -0.82 10.86
N GLN A 3 10.48 0.50 11.04
CA GLN A 3 10.19 1.47 9.97
C GLN A 3 11.09 1.27 8.74
N ALA A 4 12.37 0.91 8.95
CA ALA A 4 13.31 0.67 7.87
C ALA A 4 12.91 -0.54 7.02
N GLU A 5 12.47 -1.64 7.66
CA GLU A 5 11.96 -2.83 6.95
C GLU A 5 10.71 -2.50 6.13
N LEU A 6 9.79 -1.70 6.68
CA LEU A 6 8.59 -1.26 5.95
C LEU A 6 8.93 -0.38 4.73
N VAL A 7 9.92 0.51 4.86
CA VAL A 7 10.41 1.33 3.73
C VAL A 7 10.98 0.42 2.64
N GLN A 8 11.84 -0.53 3.01
CA GLN A 8 12.43 -1.49 2.06
C GLN A 8 11.35 -2.30 1.34
N LEU A 9 10.32 -2.74 2.06
CA LEU A 9 9.18 -3.46 1.50
C LEU A 9 8.38 -2.61 0.50
N LEU A 10 8.08 -1.35 0.81
CA LEU A 10 7.35 -0.45 -0.10
C LEU A 10 8.18 -0.08 -1.35
N LEU A 11 9.51 -0.02 -1.20
CA LEU A 11 10.42 0.19 -2.32
C LEU A 11 10.50 -1.03 -3.23
N SER A 12 10.55 -2.23 -2.67
CA SER A 12 10.66 -3.49 -3.41
C SER A 12 9.38 -3.92 -4.13
N MET A 13 8.21 -3.37 -3.75
CA MET A 13 6.95 -3.56 -4.45
C MET A 13 7.09 -3.24 -5.95
N GLN A 14 6.53 -4.09 -6.79
CA GLN A 14 6.35 -3.84 -8.22
C GLN A 14 5.15 -2.93 -8.46
N ALA A 15 5.07 -2.36 -9.67
CA ALA A 15 3.90 -1.59 -10.08
C ALA A 15 2.65 -2.47 -10.07
N TYR A 16 1.55 -1.90 -9.59
CA TYR A 16 0.23 -2.51 -9.39
C TYR A 16 0.18 -3.63 -8.33
N GLU A 17 1.23 -3.77 -7.51
CA GLU A 17 1.17 -4.64 -6.33
C GLU A 17 0.43 -3.98 -5.17
N ASN A 18 -0.22 -4.84 -4.39
CA ASN A 18 -0.86 -4.47 -3.14
C ASN A 18 -0.08 -5.05 -1.97
N LEU A 19 0.17 -4.21 -0.98
CA LEU A 19 0.57 -4.61 0.36
C LEU A 19 -0.65 -4.53 1.26
N ILE A 20 -1.08 -5.66 1.81
CA ILE A 20 -2.30 -5.77 2.61
C ILE A 20 -1.93 -5.95 4.07
N PHE A 21 -2.40 -5.00 4.86
CA PHE A 21 -2.40 -5.05 6.32
C PHE A 21 -3.77 -5.56 6.78
N PRO A 22 -3.83 -6.75 7.40
CA PRO A 22 -5.10 -7.34 7.82
C PRO A 22 -5.86 -6.45 8.82
N SER A 23 -7.17 -6.64 8.87
CA SER A 23 -8.01 -6.04 9.91
C SER A 23 -7.68 -6.65 11.25
N THR A 24 -7.61 -5.82 12.30
CA THR A 24 -7.50 -6.30 13.68
C THR A 24 -8.68 -5.77 14.50
N SER A 25 -8.76 -6.16 15.78
CA SER A 25 -9.79 -5.64 16.70
C SER A 25 -9.76 -4.11 16.88
N LYS A 26 -8.62 -3.46 16.61
CA LYS A 26 -8.43 -2.02 16.83
C LYS A 26 -8.52 -1.19 15.56
N HIS A 27 -8.19 -1.77 14.40
CA HIS A 27 -8.16 -1.01 13.15
C HIS A 27 -8.64 -1.85 11.96
N PRO A 28 -9.31 -1.22 10.98
CA PRO A 28 -9.76 -1.90 9.78
C PRO A 28 -8.59 -2.35 8.90
N GLN A 29 -8.90 -3.19 7.91
CA GLN A 29 -7.94 -3.55 6.87
C GLN A 29 -7.41 -2.29 6.17
N LEU A 30 -6.11 -2.26 5.92
CA LEU A 30 -5.45 -1.19 5.19
C LEU A 30 -4.68 -1.80 4.02
N THR A 31 -4.74 -1.17 2.86
CA THR A 31 -4.02 -1.62 1.67
C THR A 31 -3.15 -0.49 1.17
N VAL A 32 -1.89 -0.78 0.87
CA VAL A 32 -0.99 0.13 0.17
C VAL A 32 -0.81 -0.41 -1.25
N LYS A 33 -1.07 0.41 -2.25
CA LYS A 33 -0.88 0.06 -3.66
C LYS A 33 0.22 0.91 -4.25
N LYS A 34 1.06 0.33 -5.09
CA LYS A 34 2.01 1.08 -5.91
C LYS A 34 1.42 1.18 -7.32
N ILE A 35 1.14 2.37 -7.84
CA ILE A 35 0.43 2.55 -9.12
C ILE A 35 1.09 3.65 -9.97
N TYR A 36 0.98 3.54 -11.29
CA TYR A 36 1.29 4.66 -12.17
C TYR A 36 0.01 5.46 -12.45
N CYS A 37 0.08 6.77 -12.27
CA CYS A 37 -0.97 7.72 -12.62
C CYS A 37 -0.33 8.83 -13.45
N LEU A 38 -0.83 9.06 -14.67
CA LEU A 38 -0.32 10.10 -15.58
C LEU A 38 1.22 10.05 -15.79
N GLY A 39 1.80 8.84 -15.85
CA GLY A 39 3.23 8.64 -16.03
C GLY A 39 4.08 8.81 -14.75
N VAL A 40 3.47 9.15 -13.63
CA VAL A 40 4.14 9.29 -12.32
C VAL A 40 3.80 8.11 -11.43
N LEU A 41 4.81 7.58 -10.73
CA LEU A 41 4.64 6.53 -9.75
C LEU A 41 4.10 7.11 -8.44
N HIS A 42 3.03 6.51 -7.92
CA HIS A 42 2.41 6.87 -6.65
C HIS A 42 2.26 5.65 -5.75
N TRP A 43 2.26 5.91 -4.44
CA TRP A 43 1.77 4.99 -3.44
C TRP A 43 0.41 5.48 -2.94
N MET A 44 -0.56 4.57 -2.93
CA MET A 44 -1.93 4.82 -2.51
C MET A 44 -2.23 4.00 -1.26
N THR A 45 -2.56 4.64 -0.15
CA THR A 45 -3.06 3.97 1.05
C THR A 45 -4.59 4.02 1.05
N ARG A 46 -5.23 2.89 1.28
CA ARG A 46 -6.69 2.73 1.26
C ARG A 46 -7.16 1.95 2.48
N SER A 47 -8.01 2.58 3.29
CA SER A 47 -8.84 1.95 4.30
C SER A 47 -10.32 2.09 3.93
N PRO A 48 -11.26 1.46 4.64
CA PRO A 48 -12.70 1.68 4.41
C PRO A 48 -13.14 3.14 4.58
N LEU A 49 -12.41 3.92 5.38
CA LEU A 49 -12.80 5.27 5.76
C LEU A 49 -12.02 6.36 5.02
N ARG A 50 -10.82 6.04 4.51
CA ARG A 50 -9.90 7.03 3.95
C ARG A 50 -9.09 6.47 2.80
N VAL A 51 -8.81 7.35 1.84
CA VAL A 51 -7.88 7.12 0.75
C VAL A 51 -6.88 8.26 0.75
N HIS A 52 -5.60 7.92 0.64
CA HIS A 52 -4.53 8.88 0.46
C HIS A 52 -3.61 8.40 -0.67
N MET A 53 -3.10 9.33 -1.47
CA MET A 53 -2.23 9.02 -2.60
C MET A 53 -1.13 10.07 -2.69
N SER A 54 0.12 9.63 -2.83
CA SER A 54 1.27 10.52 -2.94
C SER A 54 2.36 9.89 -3.80
N SER A 55 3.09 10.71 -4.55
CA SER A 55 4.35 10.29 -5.21
C SER A 55 5.54 10.36 -4.25
N ASP A 56 5.38 10.97 -3.08
CA ASP A 56 6.37 10.99 -2.01
C ASP A 56 6.12 9.81 -1.04
N LEU A 57 7.08 8.88 -1.02
CA LEU A 57 7.05 7.72 -0.13
C LEU A 57 7.08 8.14 1.35
N LYS A 58 7.76 9.21 1.72
CA LYS A 58 7.84 9.69 3.11
C LYS A 58 6.48 10.16 3.60
N VAL A 59 5.75 10.91 2.77
CA VAL A 59 4.37 11.35 3.07
C VAL A 59 3.44 10.14 3.19
N THR A 60 3.57 9.19 2.27
CA THR A 60 2.80 7.93 2.30
C THR A 60 3.05 7.16 3.60
N LEU A 61 4.31 7.05 4.01
CA LEU A 61 4.71 6.39 5.26
C LEU A 61 4.15 7.09 6.49
N GLN A 62 4.20 8.43 6.54
CA GLN A 62 3.60 9.18 7.65
C GLN A 62 2.10 8.90 7.75
N HIS A 63 1.37 8.96 6.64
CA HIS A 63 -0.05 8.63 6.61
C HIS A 63 -0.34 7.18 7.01
N LEU A 64 0.46 6.24 6.53
CA LEU A 64 0.37 4.83 6.88
C LEU A 64 0.55 4.61 8.39
N LEU A 65 1.58 5.22 8.98
CA LEU A 65 1.91 5.06 10.40
C LEU A 65 0.91 5.77 11.32
N GLN A 66 0.29 6.86 10.86
CA GLN A 66 -0.84 7.48 11.57
C GLN A 66 -2.10 6.60 11.55
N ALA A 67 -2.37 5.95 10.41
CA ALA A 67 -3.52 5.05 10.27
C ALA A 67 -3.31 3.70 10.95
N ARG A 68 -2.06 3.25 11.05
CA ARG A 68 -1.66 1.93 11.54
C ARG A 68 -0.25 2.00 12.14
N PRO A 69 -0.12 2.26 13.46
CA PRO A 69 1.17 2.29 14.13
C PRO A 69 1.91 0.95 14.02
N LEU A 70 3.25 0.99 13.96
CA LEU A 70 4.07 -0.22 13.82
C LEU A 70 3.85 -1.23 14.96
N SER A 71 3.50 -0.77 16.17
CA SER A 71 3.22 -1.62 17.33
C SER A 71 2.03 -2.57 17.12
N ASP A 72 1.11 -2.23 16.19
CA ASP A 72 -0.03 -3.06 15.84
C ASP A 72 0.24 -4.00 14.64
N LEU A 73 1.45 -3.96 14.06
CA LEU A 73 1.87 -4.81 12.94
C LEU A 73 2.48 -6.13 13.43
N ASN A 74 1.73 -6.84 14.26
CA ASN A 74 2.11 -8.16 14.76
C ASN A 74 1.66 -9.29 13.81
N GLU A 75 0.76 -8.99 12.88
CA GLU A 75 0.29 -9.95 11.89
C GLU A 75 1.09 -9.88 10.57
N PRO A 76 1.28 -11.01 9.88
CA PRO A 76 2.06 -11.06 8.66
C PRO A 76 1.41 -10.21 7.57
N ILE A 77 2.17 -9.24 7.07
CA ILE A 77 1.77 -8.42 5.93
C ILE A 77 1.80 -9.28 4.68
N ARG A 78 0.74 -9.21 3.87
CA ARG A 78 0.64 -9.99 2.62
C ARG A 78 0.89 -9.10 1.41
N THR A 79 1.81 -9.50 0.55
CA THR A 79 1.96 -8.91 -0.78
C THR A 79 1.11 -9.71 -1.75
N VAL A 80 0.24 -9.02 -2.48
CA VAL A 80 -0.62 -9.62 -3.51
C VAL A 80 -0.42 -8.83 -4.79
N SER A 81 0.19 -9.46 -5.79
CA SER A 81 0.27 -8.92 -7.15
C SER A 81 -1.12 -9.04 -7.79
N GLN A 82 -1.69 -7.93 -8.27
CA GLN A 82 -2.91 -8.04 -9.08
C GLN A 82 -2.51 -8.44 -10.50
N PRO A 83 -3.14 -9.48 -11.09
CA PRO A 83 -2.96 -9.73 -12.51
C PRO A 83 -3.46 -8.50 -13.26
N VAL A 84 -2.55 -7.82 -13.97
CA VAL A 84 -2.92 -6.72 -14.86
C VAL A 84 -3.68 -7.36 -16.02
N THR A 85 -5.00 -7.36 -15.95
CA THR A 85 -5.82 -7.69 -17.12
C THR A 85 -5.70 -6.52 -18.09
N LEU A 86 -4.69 -6.57 -18.96
CA LEU A 86 -4.64 -5.74 -20.16
C LEU A 86 -5.84 -6.16 -21.02
N ARG A 87 -6.96 -5.46 -20.88
CA ARG A 87 -8.01 -5.50 -21.89
C ARG A 87 -7.46 -4.79 -23.12
N LEU A 88 -6.80 -5.55 -23.99
CA LEU A 88 -6.64 -5.16 -25.38
C LEU A 88 -8.05 -4.95 -25.92
N GLY A 89 -8.45 -3.69 -26.09
CA GLY A 89 -9.68 -3.35 -26.79
C GLY A 89 -9.65 -4.03 -28.15
N HIS A 90 -10.60 -4.94 -28.38
CA HIS A 90 -10.92 -5.42 -29.71
C HIS A 90 -12.03 -4.52 -30.25
N GLY A 91 -11.74 -3.88 -31.38
CA GLY A 91 -12.62 -3.59 -32.52
C GLY A 91 -13.97 -2.96 -32.25
#